data_AF-A0A950A422-F1
#
_entry.id   AF-A0A950A422-F1
#
_cell.length_a   1.000
_cell.length_b   1.000
_cell.length_c   1.000
_cell.angle_alpha   90.00
_cell.angle_beta   90.00
_cell.angle_gamma   90.00
#
_symmetry.space_group_name_H-M   'P 1'
#
loop_
_entity.id
_entity.type
_entity.pdbx_description
1 polymer ?
#
loop_
_entity_poly.entity_id
_entity_poly.type
_entity_poly.pdbx_seq_one_letter_code
_entity_poly.pdbx_strand_id
1 'polypeptide(L)'
;MRPEEIAALGDLASEAAAGATSQIHELHTGIAGRVWRRVGPASLPVRIMHDQIAGRAYKAAGELTRAVVRAGAHAASAAQSPDSPSIERTPAGRAVVSALNGAFGDTLVRNGNALALRMSFRRRGRDLKLTRRSLADAYPNAKPRLAVFVHGLCETEETWKLGAARHVPYGHRMEIELGYSPLYLRYNTGRHISENGRELAAALEDLVTAWPTEVHEVVLIGHSMGGLVARSACHYWADSKCVAKVRHVFTLGTPHRGAPLEQVTNAATAALARLPETRPLAKALNIRSSGIKDLRYGYLVDECWVDQDCDAYL
;
A
#
# COMPACT_ATOMS: atom_id res chain seq x y z
N MET A 1 20.38 5.92 -4.50
CA MET A 1 19.21 5.11 -4.90
C MET A 1 19.75 4.03 -5.82
N ARG A 2 19.30 2.79 -5.64
CA ARG A 2 19.78 1.68 -6.46
C ARG A 2 19.29 1.81 -7.90
N PRO A 3 20.02 1.27 -8.90
CA PRO A 3 19.59 1.29 -10.30
C PRO A 3 18.16 0.75 -10.49
N GLU A 4 17.84 -0.40 -9.90
CA GLU A 4 16.52 -1.03 -10.01
C GLU A 4 15.39 -0.19 -9.40
N GLU A 5 15.66 0.57 -8.35
CA GLU A 5 14.67 1.48 -7.73
C GLU A 5 14.40 2.69 -8.63
N ILE A 6 15.40 3.19 -9.35
CA ILE A 6 15.26 4.30 -10.31
C ILE A 6 14.45 3.85 -11.52
N ALA A 7 14.78 2.68 -12.07
CA ALA A 7 14.01 2.08 -13.17
C ALA A 7 12.55 1.87 -12.74
N ALA A 8 12.32 1.31 -11.55
CA ALA A 8 11.00 1.08 -11.01
C ALA A 8 10.18 2.36 -10.79
N LEU A 9 10.81 3.44 -10.30
CA LEU A 9 10.17 4.77 -10.20
C LEU A 9 9.82 5.32 -11.58
N GLY A 10 10.73 5.16 -12.55
CA GLY A 10 10.52 5.56 -13.93
C GLY A 10 9.36 4.83 -14.59
N ASP A 11 9.25 3.52 -14.39
CA ASP A 11 8.15 2.71 -14.89
C ASP A 11 6.82 3.19 -14.31
N LEU A 12 6.75 3.37 -12.99
CA LEU A 12 5.54 3.88 -12.33
C LEU A 12 5.16 5.29 -12.83
N ALA A 13 6.13 6.19 -12.95
CA ALA A 13 5.90 7.54 -13.47
C ALA A 13 5.44 7.52 -14.94
N SER A 14 6.00 6.63 -15.75
CA SER A 14 5.62 6.46 -17.16
C SER A 14 4.19 5.93 -17.32
N GLU A 15 3.78 5.01 -16.44
CA GLU A 15 2.43 4.46 -16.41
C GLU A 15 1.42 5.53 -15.96
N ALA A 16 1.75 6.29 -14.91
CA ALA A 16 0.91 7.40 -14.46
C ALA A 16 0.72 8.46 -15.56
N ALA A 17 1.80 8.86 -16.25
CA ALA A 17 1.76 9.86 -17.32
C ALA A 17 0.97 9.37 -18.55
N ALA A 18 1.16 8.11 -18.95
CA ALA A 18 0.37 7.50 -20.03
C ALA A 18 -1.12 7.37 -19.64
N GLY A 19 -1.40 7.00 -18.38
CA GLY A 19 -2.74 6.94 -17.83
C GLY A 19 -3.46 8.29 -17.87
N ALA A 20 -2.78 9.38 -17.51
CA ALA A 20 -3.33 10.73 -17.61
C ALA A 20 -3.69 11.10 -19.06
N THR A 21 -2.84 10.76 -20.03
CA THR A 21 -3.11 10.98 -21.47
C THR A 21 -4.35 10.21 -21.93
N SER A 22 -4.49 8.95 -21.48
CA SER A 22 -5.69 8.15 -21.74
C SER A 22 -6.95 8.76 -21.13
N GLN A 23 -6.87 9.27 -19.89
CA GLN A 23 -8.01 9.93 -19.24
C GLN A 23 -8.43 11.22 -19.96
N ILE A 24 -7.47 12.02 -20.44
CA ILE A 24 -7.76 13.21 -21.25
C ILE A 24 -8.45 12.81 -22.56
N HIS A 25 -8.00 11.73 -23.20
CA HIS A 25 -8.66 11.20 -24.39
C HIS A 25 -10.10 10.75 -24.13
N GLU A 26 -10.35 10.03 -23.03
CA GLU A 26 -11.70 9.64 -22.65
C GLU A 26 -12.59 10.86 -22.34
N LEU A 27 -12.04 11.90 -21.69
CA LEU A 27 -12.75 13.16 -21.43
C LEU A 27 -13.11 13.86 -22.75
N HIS A 28 -12.15 13.98 -23.66
CA HIS A 28 -12.34 14.54 -24.99
C HIS A 28 -13.46 13.81 -25.74
N THR A 29 -13.40 12.47 -25.81
CA THR A 29 -14.41 11.67 -26.50
C THR A 29 -15.79 11.77 -25.87
N GLY A 30 -15.87 11.90 -24.54
CA GLY A 30 -17.12 12.22 -23.83
C GLY A 30 -17.72 13.54 -24.30
N ILE A 31 -16.92 14.62 -24.29
CA ILE A 31 -17.35 15.97 -24.71
C ILE A 31 -17.79 15.95 -26.17
N ALA A 32 -16.98 15.38 -27.06
CA ALA A 32 -17.28 15.23 -28.48
C ALA A 32 -18.58 14.45 -28.67
N GLY A 33 -18.79 13.36 -27.91
CA GLY A 33 -20.04 12.59 -27.92
C GLY A 33 -21.28 13.42 -27.61
N ARG A 34 -21.21 14.39 -26.70
CA ARG A 34 -22.32 15.32 -26.42
C ARG A 34 -22.60 16.26 -27.59
N VAL A 35 -21.56 16.74 -28.28
CA VAL A 35 -21.69 17.56 -29.48
C VAL A 35 -22.29 16.75 -30.63
N TRP A 36 -21.78 15.55 -30.90
CA TRP A 36 -22.31 14.67 -31.94
C TRP A 36 -23.78 14.31 -31.73
N ARG A 37 -24.21 14.09 -30.48
CA ARG A 37 -25.63 13.88 -30.15
C ARG A 37 -26.51 15.10 -30.48
N ARG A 38 -25.99 16.32 -30.38
CA ARG A 38 -26.72 17.55 -30.75
C ARG A 38 -26.75 17.81 -32.25
N VAL A 39 -25.66 17.52 -32.96
CA VAL A 39 -25.57 17.71 -34.42
C VAL A 39 -26.39 16.65 -35.17
N GLY A 40 -26.53 15.45 -34.60
CA GLY A 40 -27.40 14.41 -35.14
C GLY A 40 -26.73 13.47 -36.16
N PRO A 41 -27.49 12.51 -36.71
CA PRO A 41 -26.96 11.36 -37.46
C PRO A 41 -26.21 11.73 -38.74
N ALA A 42 -26.52 12.88 -39.35
CA ALA A 42 -25.85 13.35 -40.57
C ALA A 42 -24.35 13.60 -40.38
N SER A 43 -23.88 13.78 -39.15
CA SER A 43 -22.45 13.96 -38.82
C SER A 43 -21.65 12.66 -38.72
N LEU A 44 -22.27 11.50 -38.92
CA LEU A 44 -21.64 10.20 -38.66
C LEU A 44 -20.30 9.97 -39.37
N PRO A 45 -20.12 10.29 -40.67
CA PRO A 45 -18.83 10.11 -41.34
C PRO A 45 -17.72 10.98 -40.71
N VAL A 46 -18.06 12.24 -40.39
CA VAL A 46 -17.12 13.20 -39.77
C VAL A 46 -16.77 12.76 -38.35
N ARG A 47 -17.76 12.27 -37.58
CA ARG A 47 -17.54 11.70 -36.25
C ARG A 47 -16.57 10.51 -36.29
N ILE A 48 -16.76 9.58 -37.22
CA ILE A 48 -15.87 8.41 -37.35
C ILE A 48 -14.42 8.87 -37.60
N MET A 49 -14.23 9.83 -38.52
CA MET A 49 -12.91 10.37 -38.83
C MET A 49 -12.29 11.10 -37.64
N HIS A 50 -13.07 11.94 -36.95
CA HIS A 50 -12.65 12.62 -35.72
C HIS A 50 -12.17 11.63 -34.66
N ASP A 51 -12.99 10.62 -34.33
CA ASP A 51 -12.70 9.66 -33.26
C ASP A 51 -11.44 8.84 -33.59
N GLN A 52 -11.22 8.51 -34.88
CA GLN A 52 -9.99 7.85 -35.33
C GLN A 52 -8.74 8.74 -35.22
N ILE A 53 -8.83 10.00 -35.63
CA ILE A 53 -7.71 10.95 -35.57
C ILE A 53 -7.35 11.23 -34.10
N ALA A 54 -8.34 11.56 -33.28
CA ALA A 54 -8.15 11.81 -31.85
C ALA A 54 -7.54 10.57 -31.18
N GLY A 55 -8.09 9.37 -31.43
CA GLY A 55 -7.59 8.13 -30.86
C GLY A 55 -6.12 7.86 -31.20
N ARG A 56 -5.72 8.08 -32.47
CA ARG A 56 -4.32 7.93 -32.88
C ARG A 56 -3.42 8.99 -32.25
N ALA A 57 -3.84 10.25 -32.21
CA ALA A 57 -3.06 11.34 -31.64
C ALA A 57 -2.80 11.12 -30.14
N TYR A 58 -3.83 10.79 -29.37
CA TYR A 58 -3.68 10.52 -27.93
C TYR A 58 -2.87 9.26 -27.65
N LYS A 59 -3.05 8.19 -28.44
CA LYS A 59 -2.23 6.98 -28.31
C LYS A 59 -0.76 7.26 -28.59
N ALA A 60 -0.46 7.97 -29.68
CA ALA A 60 0.91 8.35 -30.04
C ALA A 60 1.54 9.25 -28.96
N ALA A 61 0.79 10.24 -28.44
CA ALA A 61 1.25 11.08 -27.35
C ALA A 61 1.57 10.26 -26.08
N GLY A 62 0.67 9.34 -25.69
CA GLY A 62 0.88 8.48 -24.52
C GLY A 62 2.08 7.53 -24.67
N GLU A 63 2.27 6.95 -25.85
CA GLU A 63 3.42 6.09 -26.17
C GLU A 63 4.73 6.88 -26.18
N LEU A 64 4.74 8.08 -26.77
CA LEU A 64 5.90 8.96 -26.76
C LEU A 64 6.27 9.38 -25.34
N THR A 65 5.30 9.83 -24.54
CA THR A 65 5.54 10.20 -23.14
C THR A 65 6.09 9.02 -22.35
N ARG A 66 5.51 7.82 -22.51
CA ARG A 66 6.02 6.61 -21.85
C ARG A 66 7.46 6.31 -22.25
N ALA A 67 7.78 6.39 -23.55
CA ALA A 67 9.11 6.12 -24.07
C ALA A 67 10.14 7.12 -23.52
N VAL A 68 9.83 8.42 -23.52
CA VAL A 68 10.72 9.48 -23.00
C VAL A 68 10.99 9.30 -21.51
N VAL A 69 9.95 9.06 -20.70
CA VAL A 69 10.11 8.88 -19.25
C VAL A 69 10.93 7.62 -18.94
N ARG A 70 10.64 6.49 -19.60
CA ARG A 70 11.40 5.24 -19.43
C ARG A 70 12.85 5.38 -19.90
N ALA A 71 13.09 6.02 -21.04
CA ALA A 71 14.45 6.25 -21.54
C ALA A 71 15.26 7.11 -20.57
N GLY A 72 14.66 8.18 -20.03
CA GLY A 72 15.30 9.02 -19.01
C GLY A 72 15.61 8.25 -17.73
N ALA A 73 14.68 7.43 -17.25
CA ALA A 73 14.88 6.59 -16.07
C ALA A 73 15.95 5.51 -16.28
N HIS A 74 15.97 4.84 -17.43
CA HIS A 74 17.02 3.87 -17.77
C HIS A 74 18.39 4.54 -17.88
N ALA A 75 18.48 5.73 -18.49
CA ALA A 75 19.73 6.49 -18.55
C ALA A 75 20.22 6.87 -17.14
N ALA A 76 19.31 7.36 -16.28
CA ALA A 76 19.63 7.68 -14.89
C ALA A 76 20.01 6.43 -14.08
N SER A 77 19.35 5.29 -14.31
CA SER A 77 19.67 4.00 -13.69
C SER A 77 21.04 3.49 -14.13
N ALA A 78 21.38 3.58 -15.42
CA ALA A 78 22.65 3.12 -15.97
C ALA A 78 23.84 3.99 -15.51
N ALA A 79 23.59 5.26 -15.18
CA ALA A 79 24.60 6.15 -14.62
C ALA A 79 24.94 5.85 -13.15
N GLN A 80 24.18 4.99 -12.46
CA GLN A 80 24.34 4.71 -11.04
C GLN A 80 25.13 3.44 -10.78
N SER A 81 25.93 3.46 -9.71
CA SER A 81 26.66 2.28 -9.24
C SER A 81 25.68 1.22 -8.70
N PRO A 82 25.94 -0.09 -8.91
CA PRO A 82 25.19 -1.17 -8.26
C PRO A 82 25.19 -1.08 -6.73
N ASP A 83 26.25 -0.53 -6.14
CA ASP A 83 26.39 -0.36 -4.68
C ASP A 83 25.69 0.89 -4.14
N SER A 84 24.94 1.60 -4.99
CA SER A 84 24.21 2.78 -4.57
C SER A 84 23.25 2.44 -3.42
N PRO A 85 23.15 3.31 -2.40
CA PRO A 85 22.27 3.03 -1.27
C PRO A 85 20.81 3.01 -1.72
N SER A 86 20.02 2.10 -1.13
CA SER A 86 18.57 2.07 -1.31
C SER A 86 17.93 3.40 -0.93
N ILE A 87 16.86 3.78 -1.64
CA ILE A 87 16.00 4.90 -1.24
C ILE A 87 15.52 4.76 0.21
N GLU A 88 15.32 3.54 0.70
CA GLU A 88 14.88 3.27 2.07
C GLU A 88 15.95 3.51 3.14
N ARG A 89 17.19 3.87 2.76
CA ARG A 89 18.24 4.24 3.71
C ARG A 89 17.88 5.51 4.50
N THR A 90 17.15 6.44 3.89
CA THR A 90 16.77 7.71 4.54
C THR A 90 15.31 7.67 5.02
N PRO A 91 14.97 8.40 6.10
CA PRO A 91 13.58 8.50 6.57
C PRO A 91 12.63 9.04 5.49
N ALA A 92 13.05 10.07 4.75
CA ALA A 92 12.26 10.66 3.66
C ALA A 92 12.00 9.63 2.55
N GLY A 93 13.02 8.86 2.16
CA GLY A 93 12.86 7.81 1.15
C GLY A 93 11.93 6.69 1.61
N ARG A 94 12.02 6.25 2.88
CA ARG A 94 11.06 5.29 3.45
C ARG A 94 9.62 5.79 3.41
N ALA A 95 9.40 7.08 3.68
CA ALA A 95 8.08 7.69 3.62
C ALA A 95 7.53 7.70 2.19
N VAL A 96 8.35 8.06 1.20
CA VAL A 96 7.98 8.01 -0.22
C VAL A 96 7.61 6.59 -0.64
N VAL A 97 8.45 5.59 -0.34
CA VAL A 97 8.16 4.18 -0.68
C VAL A 97 6.88 3.70 -0.01
N SER A 98 6.63 4.09 1.24
CA SER A 98 5.41 3.69 1.96
C SER A 98 4.15 4.32 1.37
N ALA A 99 4.23 5.60 0.97
CA ALA A 99 3.14 6.28 0.29
C ALA A 99 2.84 5.63 -1.08
N LEU A 100 3.88 5.28 -1.85
CA LEU A 100 3.71 4.56 -3.12
C LEU A 100 3.09 3.18 -2.92
N ASN A 101 3.50 2.44 -1.89
CA ASN A 101 2.90 1.15 -1.57
C ASN A 101 1.47 1.30 -1.05
N GLY A 102 1.16 2.31 -0.24
CA GLY A 102 -0.21 2.55 0.18
C GLY A 102 -1.12 2.92 -0.99
N ALA A 103 -0.63 3.66 -1.97
CA ALA A 103 -1.40 4.08 -3.14
C ALA A 103 -1.53 2.99 -4.22
N PHE A 104 -0.46 2.22 -4.48
CA PHE A 104 -0.34 1.33 -5.64
C PHE A 104 0.24 -0.06 -5.30
N GLY A 105 0.33 -0.42 -4.03
CA GLY A 105 1.13 -1.56 -3.57
C GLY A 105 0.74 -2.92 -4.13
N ASP A 106 -0.54 -3.17 -4.37
CA ASP A 106 -1.05 -4.36 -5.05
C ASP A 106 -0.59 -4.44 -6.51
N THR A 107 -0.60 -3.31 -7.20
CA THR A 107 -0.10 -3.19 -8.57
C THR A 107 1.41 -3.36 -8.63
N LEU A 108 2.15 -2.76 -7.68
CA LEU A 108 3.60 -2.92 -7.57
C LEU A 108 3.99 -4.39 -7.39
N VAL A 109 3.27 -5.13 -6.53
CA VAL A 109 3.50 -6.57 -6.32
C VAL A 109 3.20 -7.36 -7.59
N ARG A 110 2.04 -7.11 -8.22
CA ARG A 110 1.62 -7.80 -9.44
C ARG A 110 2.61 -7.65 -10.59
N ASN A 111 3.23 -6.49 -10.69
CA ASN A 111 4.20 -6.18 -11.75
C ASN A 111 5.65 -6.56 -11.38
N GLY A 112 5.88 -7.15 -10.20
CA GLY A 112 7.24 -7.49 -9.75
C GLY A 112 8.14 -6.26 -9.55
N ASN A 113 7.56 -5.11 -9.19
CA ASN A 113 8.26 -3.84 -9.08
C ASN A 113 9.20 -3.84 -7.86
N ALA A 114 10.42 -3.33 -8.04
CA ALA A 114 11.45 -3.31 -6.99
C ALA A 114 11.08 -2.46 -5.74
N LEU A 115 10.10 -1.56 -5.86
CA LEU A 115 9.58 -0.75 -4.75
C LEU A 115 8.48 -1.47 -3.95
N ALA A 116 8.02 -2.64 -4.39
CA ALA A 116 7.02 -3.42 -3.67
C ALA A 116 7.58 -3.88 -2.33
N LEU A 117 7.00 -3.38 -1.24
CA LEU A 117 7.43 -3.73 0.11
C LEU A 117 7.08 -5.19 0.42
N ARG A 118 8.04 -5.90 1.03
CA ARG A 118 7.82 -7.20 1.67
C ARG A 118 7.58 -6.99 3.16
N MET A 119 6.81 -7.85 3.79
CA MET A 119 6.62 -7.76 5.23
C MET A 119 7.94 -8.08 5.95
N SER A 120 8.34 -7.23 6.87
CA SER A 120 9.49 -7.48 7.73
C SER A 120 9.37 -6.79 9.07
N PHE A 121 9.89 -7.44 10.12
CA PHE A 121 10.16 -6.75 11.38
C PHE A 121 11.40 -5.90 11.20
N ARG A 122 11.37 -4.65 11.67
CA ARG A 122 12.47 -3.71 11.49
C ARG A 122 13.00 -3.15 12.79
N ARG A 123 14.32 -2.93 12.81
CA ARG A 123 15.01 -2.30 13.92
C ARG A 123 16.08 -1.36 13.40
N ARG A 124 16.00 -0.09 13.82
CA ARG A 124 16.90 0.99 13.38
C ARG A 124 16.94 1.10 11.84
N GLY A 125 15.77 1.05 11.21
CA GLY A 125 15.60 1.19 9.75
C GLY A 125 16.14 0.02 8.93
N ARG A 126 16.40 -1.14 9.56
CA ARG A 126 16.88 -2.35 8.90
C ARG A 126 16.00 -3.54 9.22
N ASP A 127 15.85 -4.40 8.23
CA ASP A 127 15.07 -5.62 8.30
C ASP A 127 15.76 -6.64 9.21
N LEU A 128 14.97 -7.28 10.06
CA LEU A 128 15.39 -8.35 10.93
C LEU A 128 15.11 -9.68 10.26
N LYS A 129 16.12 -10.54 10.19
CA LYS A 129 15.91 -11.94 9.82
C LYS A 129 15.31 -12.66 11.03
N LEU A 130 14.24 -13.42 10.82
CA LEU A 130 13.59 -14.23 11.87
C LEU A 130 14.36 -15.54 12.10
N THR A 131 15.62 -15.41 12.48
CA THR A 131 16.46 -16.52 12.92
C THR A 131 16.91 -16.27 14.35
N ARG A 132 17.06 -17.34 15.14
CA ARG A 132 17.45 -17.22 16.55
C ARG A 132 18.70 -16.38 16.77
N ARG A 133 19.71 -16.58 15.93
CA ARG A 133 20.95 -15.78 15.96
C ARG A 133 20.69 -14.30 15.69
N SER A 134 20.00 -13.97 14.59
CA SER A 134 19.73 -12.58 14.23
C SER A 134 18.86 -11.87 15.27
N LEU A 135 17.91 -12.60 15.88
CA LEU A 135 17.06 -12.07 16.94
C LEU A 135 17.83 -11.89 18.25
N ALA A 136 18.74 -12.80 18.62
CA ALA A 136 19.60 -12.64 19.80
C ALA A 136 20.57 -11.45 19.65
N ASP A 137 21.17 -11.28 18.46
CA ASP A 137 22.04 -10.13 18.17
C ASP A 137 21.26 -8.81 18.22
N ALA A 138 20.02 -8.81 17.72
CA ALA A 138 19.14 -7.66 17.79
C ALA A 138 18.62 -7.42 19.22
N TYR A 139 18.29 -8.44 19.97
CA TYR A 139 17.72 -8.32 21.31
C TYR A 139 18.58 -9.07 22.33
N PRO A 140 19.75 -8.53 22.73
CA PRO A 140 20.63 -9.18 23.73
C PRO A 140 19.93 -9.43 25.07
N ASN A 141 18.96 -8.57 25.41
CA ASN A 141 18.13 -8.66 26.61
C ASN A 141 16.69 -9.12 26.27
N ALA A 142 16.52 -10.01 25.28
CA ALA A 142 15.23 -10.50 24.82
C ALA A 142 14.35 -10.97 25.99
N LYS A 143 13.18 -10.35 26.13
CA LYS A 143 12.20 -10.63 27.18
C LYS A 143 11.20 -11.69 26.68
N PRO A 144 10.57 -12.46 27.58
CA PRO A 144 9.55 -13.44 27.20
C PRO A 144 8.22 -12.82 26.75
N ARG A 145 8.05 -11.49 26.89
CA ARG A 145 6.85 -10.76 26.49
C ARG A 145 7.15 -9.90 25.27
N LEU A 146 6.37 -10.02 24.20
CA LEU A 146 6.58 -9.33 22.93
C LEU A 146 5.48 -8.29 22.70
N ALA A 147 5.86 -7.07 22.29
CA ALA A 147 4.94 -6.02 21.88
C ALA A 147 5.15 -5.71 20.40
N VAL A 148 4.20 -6.12 19.56
CA VAL A 148 4.28 -5.98 18.10
C VAL A 148 3.46 -4.78 17.65
N PHE A 149 4.14 -3.81 17.07
CA PHE A 149 3.58 -2.55 16.59
C PHE A 149 3.32 -2.59 15.08
N VAL A 150 2.08 -2.39 14.67
CA VAL A 150 1.60 -2.48 13.28
C VAL A 150 1.07 -1.11 12.85
N HIS A 151 1.80 -0.44 11.94
CA HIS A 151 1.45 0.92 11.47
C HIS A 151 0.24 0.92 10.51
N GLY A 152 -0.29 2.12 10.24
CA GLY A 152 -1.42 2.36 9.35
C GLY A 152 -1.06 2.54 7.88
N LEU A 153 -2.06 2.88 7.07
CA LEU A 153 -1.94 3.12 5.63
C LEU A 153 -0.89 4.21 5.32
N CYS A 154 -0.04 3.96 4.32
CA CYS A 154 1.04 4.88 3.89
C CYS A 154 2.10 5.21 4.96
N GLU A 155 1.99 4.65 6.17
CA GLU A 155 2.90 4.92 7.27
C GLU A 155 4.14 4.02 7.21
N THR A 156 5.06 4.27 8.15
CA THR A 156 6.24 3.45 8.38
C THR A 156 6.22 2.90 9.81
N GLU A 157 7.10 1.94 10.07
CA GLU A 157 7.42 1.48 11.41
C GLU A 157 7.90 2.61 12.35
N GLU A 158 8.39 3.72 11.78
CA GLU A 158 8.91 4.86 12.54
C GLU A 158 7.82 5.78 13.09
N THR A 159 6.57 5.66 12.61
CA THR A 159 5.42 6.43 13.13
C THR A 159 5.24 6.23 14.64
N TRP A 160 5.62 5.06 15.18
CA TRP A 160 5.60 4.78 16.61
C TRP A 160 6.60 5.58 17.45
N LYS A 161 7.51 6.31 16.79
CA LYS A 161 8.44 7.28 17.41
C LYS A 161 8.06 8.73 17.09
N LEU A 162 6.92 8.97 16.44
CA LEU A 162 6.42 10.31 16.21
C LEU A 162 6.31 11.04 17.56
N GLY A 163 6.80 12.27 17.62
CA GLY A 163 6.78 13.05 18.86
C GLY A 163 7.81 12.65 19.91
N ALA A 164 8.79 11.78 19.59
CA ALA A 164 9.84 11.35 20.53
C ALA A 164 10.66 12.49 21.17
N ALA A 165 10.69 13.68 20.56
CA ALA A 165 11.31 14.87 21.15
C ALA A 165 10.48 15.49 22.29
N ARG A 166 9.19 15.15 22.41
CA ARG A 166 8.24 15.70 23.37
C ARG A 166 7.75 14.68 24.39
N HIS A 167 7.80 13.39 24.06
CA HIS A 167 7.41 12.31 24.97
C HIS A 167 8.22 11.05 24.69
N VAL A 168 8.24 10.15 25.68
CA VAL A 168 8.83 8.83 25.52
C VAL A 168 7.94 7.97 24.59
N PRO A 169 8.49 7.33 23.54
CA PRO A 169 7.71 6.44 22.66
C PRO A 169 7.11 5.22 23.39
N TYR A 170 5.96 4.74 22.93
CA TYR A 170 5.25 3.61 23.55
C TYR A 170 6.12 2.38 23.75
N GLY A 171 6.83 1.94 22.70
CA GLY A 171 7.66 0.73 22.80
C GLY A 171 8.78 0.85 23.82
N HIS A 172 9.35 2.04 24.03
CA HIS A 172 10.37 2.25 25.06
C HIS A 172 9.76 2.19 26.47
N ARG A 173 8.59 2.78 26.66
CA ARG A 173 7.84 2.66 27.93
C ARG A 173 7.47 1.21 28.23
N MET A 174 6.98 0.47 27.24
CA MET A 174 6.66 -0.95 27.41
C MET A 174 7.88 -1.80 27.76
N GLU A 175 9.05 -1.46 27.22
CA GLU A 175 10.30 -2.14 27.55
C GLU A 175 10.72 -1.90 29.00
N ILE A 176 10.77 -0.63 29.43
CA ILE A 176 11.26 -0.25 30.76
C ILE A 176 10.24 -0.54 31.86
N GLU A 177 8.97 -0.17 31.65
CA GLU A 177 7.94 -0.18 32.68
C GLU A 177 7.23 -1.54 32.79
N LEU A 178 7.14 -2.29 31.68
CA LEU A 178 6.31 -3.51 31.61
C LEU A 178 7.08 -4.77 31.18
N GLY A 179 8.39 -4.65 30.90
CA GLY A 179 9.26 -5.78 30.57
C GLY A 179 8.98 -6.43 29.20
N TYR A 180 8.47 -5.67 28.23
CA TYR A 180 8.25 -6.15 26.87
C TYR A 180 9.46 -5.95 25.96
N SER A 181 9.61 -6.81 24.95
CA SER A 181 10.48 -6.55 23.80
C SER A 181 9.66 -5.90 22.67
N PRO A 182 9.86 -4.62 22.34
CA PRO A 182 9.12 -3.96 21.28
C PRO A 182 9.66 -4.36 19.89
N LEU A 183 8.75 -4.75 19.00
CA LEU A 183 9.00 -5.07 17.60
C LEU A 183 8.11 -4.22 16.71
N TYR A 184 8.65 -3.71 15.61
CA TYR A 184 7.91 -2.83 14.71
C TYR A 184 7.83 -3.47 13.33
N LEU A 185 6.62 -3.60 12.81
CA LEU A 185 6.36 -4.21 11.50
C LEU A 185 6.47 -3.15 10.42
N ARG A 186 7.04 -3.53 9.28
CA ARG A 186 6.96 -2.83 8.00
C ARG A 186 6.27 -3.75 7.01
N TYR A 187 5.31 -3.24 6.24
CA TYR A 187 4.57 -4.04 5.26
C TYR A 187 3.97 -3.18 4.14
N ASN A 188 3.47 -3.84 3.11
CA ASN A 188 2.80 -3.19 1.98
C ASN A 188 1.33 -2.91 2.30
N THR A 189 1.05 -1.67 2.70
CA THR A 189 -0.30 -1.22 3.07
C THR A 189 -1.27 -1.14 1.89
N GLY A 190 -0.81 -1.28 0.63
CA GLY A 190 -1.70 -1.30 -0.53
C GLY A 190 -2.25 -2.69 -0.88
N ARG A 191 -1.74 -3.75 -0.25
CA ARG A 191 -2.31 -5.10 -0.41
C ARG A 191 -3.57 -5.26 0.44
N HIS A 192 -4.36 -6.27 0.11
CA HIS A 192 -5.53 -6.64 0.92
C HIS A 192 -5.14 -6.83 2.39
N ILE A 193 -6.03 -6.41 3.28
CA ILE A 193 -5.85 -6.52 4.73
C ILE A 193 -5.74 -8.01 5.12
N SER A 194 -6.51 -8.87 4.46
CA SER A 194 -6.47 -10.32 4.69
C SER A 194 -5.15 -10.96 4.30
N GLU A 195 -4.57 -10.56 3.15
CA GLU A 195 -3.25 -10.99 2.73
C GLU A 195 -2.16 -10.58 3.71
N ASN A 196 -2.20 -9.31 4.15
CA ASN A 196 -1.29 -8.82 5.18
C ASN A 196 -1.52 -9.53 6.52
N GLY A 197 -2.77 -9.86 6.87
CA GLY A 197 -3.10 -10.64 8.05
C GLY A 197 -2.48 -12.04 8.04
N ARG A 198 -2.61 -12.77 6.92
CA ARG A 198 -1.96 -14.09 6.74
C ARG A 198 -0.45 -14.01 6.85
N GLU A 199 0.17 -13.06 6.15
CA GLU A 199 1.63 -12.92 6.19
C GLU A 199 2.11 -12.55 7.59
N LEU A 200 1.37 -11.70 8.31
CA LEU A 200 1.66 -11.38 9.71
C LEU A 200 1.49 -12.58 10.63
N ALA A 201 0.45 -13.39 10.46
CA ALA A 201 0.26 -14.63 11.23
C ALA A 201 1.46 -15.58 11.07
N ALA A 202 1.90 -15.80 9.82
CA ALA A 202 3.09 -16.61 9.53
C ALA A 202 4.37 -16.00 10.14
N ALA A 203 4.56 -14.68 9.99
CA ALA A 203 5.72 -13.99 10.55
C ALA A 203 5.74 -14.01 12.09
N LEU A 204 4.57 -14.02 12.75
CA LEU A 204 4.45 -14.15 14.19
C LEU A 204 4.79 -15.56 14.66
N GLU A 205 4.40 -16.60 13.92
CA GLU A 205 4.80 -18.00 14.18
C GLU A 205 6.33 -18.15 14.12
N ASP A 206 6.94 -17.64 13.04
CA ASP A 206 8.40 -17.66 12.84
C ASP A 206 9.11 -16.87 13.94
N LEU A 207 8.57 -15.70 14.30
CA LEU A 207 9.11 -14.87 15.36
C LEU A 207 9.09 -15.58 16.72
N VAL A 208 7.95 -16.17 17.10
CA VAL A 208 7.79 -16.88 18.37
C VAL A 208 8.71 -18.10 18.43
N THR A 209 8.80 -18.86 17.34
CA THR A 209 9.63 -20.06 17.23
C THR A 209 11.12 -19.74 17.31
N ALA A 210 11.54 -18.66 16.65
CA ALA A 210 12.94 -18.25 16.60
C ALA A 210 13.35 -17.34 17.77
N TRP A 211 12.44 -16.95 18.67
CA TRP A 211 12.76 -16.00 19.73
C TRP A 211 13.88 -16.55 20.65
N PRO A 212 14.81 -15.71 21.14
CA PRO A 212 15.95 -16.20 21.93
C PRO A 212 15.54 -16.92 23.22
N THR A 213 14.49 -16.44 23.88
CA THR A 213 13.90 -16.97 25.11
C THR A 213 12.49 -17.52 24.86
N GLU A 214 11.95 -18.30 25.80
CA GLU A 214 10.57 -18.79 25.68
C GLU A 214 9.58 -17.61 25.71
N VAL A 215 8.77 -17.49 24.66
CA VAL A 215 7.73 -16.45 24.61
C VAL A 215 6.54 -16.87 25.48
N HIS A 216 6.15 -16.05 26.42
CA HIS A 216 4.99 -16.26 27.29
C HIS A 216 3.77 -15.45 26.83
N GLU A 217 4.00 -14.28 26.24
CA GLU A 217 2.94 -13.35 25.87
C GLU A 217 3.32 -12.55 24.63
N VAL A 218 2.35 -12.37 23.75
CA VAL A 218 2.40 -11.47 22.61
C VAL A 218 1.24 -10.49 22.74
N VAL A 219 1.53 -9.21 22.59
CA VAL A 219 0.51 -8.17 22.44
C VAL A 219 0.67 -7.50 21.08
N LEU A 220 -0.45 -7.32 20.38
CA LEU A 220 -0.49 -6.63 19.09
C LEU A 220 -1.01 -5.20 19.33
N ILE A 221 -0.32 -4.21 18.80
CA ILE A 221 -0.71 -2.80 18.85
C ILE A 221 -0.83 -2.30 17.41
N GLY A 222 -2.06 -2.05 16.97
CA GLY A 222 -2.35 -1.59 15.63
C GLY A 222 -2.84 -0.14 15.61
N HIS A 223 -2.25 0.69 14.75
CA HIS A 223 -2.74 2.04 14.45
C HIS A 223 -3.51 2.04 13.13
N SER A 224 -4.69 2.66 13.09
CA SER A 224 -5.50 2.79 11.87
C SER A 224 -5.68 1.42 11.19
N MET A 225 -5.31 1.26 9.91
CA MET A 225 -5.28 -0.01 9.17
C MET A 225 -4.55 -1.13 9.91
N GLY A 226 -3.48 -0.84 10.64
CA GLY A 226 -2.70 -1.83 11.37
C GLY A 226 -3.51 -2.59 12.43
N GLY A 227 -4.58 -1.98 12.97
CA GLY A 227 -5.50 -2.69 13.87
C GLY A 227 -6.40 -3.69 13.15
N LEU A 228 -6.75 -3.43 11.88
CA LEU A 228 -7.47 -4.40 11.03
C LEU A 228 -6.54 -5.56 10.65
N VAL A 229 -5.30 -5.24 10.25
CA VAL A 229 -4.28 -6.26 9.94
C VAL A 229 -3.98 -7.13 11.16
N ALA A 230 -3.85 -6.55 12.35
CA ALA A 230 -3.66 -7.32 13.60
C ALA A 230 -4.83 -8.26 13.89
N ARG A 231 -6.08 -7.80 13.71
CA ARG A 231 -7.28 -8.65 13.87
C ARG A 231 -7.36 -9.75 12.82
N SER A 232 -7.03 -9.43 11.57
CA SER A 232 -6.95 -10.39 10.48
C SER A 232 -5.89 -11.46 10.76
N ALA A 233 -4.71 -11.06 11.25
CA ALA A 233 -3.68 -11.99 11.68
C ALA A 233 -4.16 -12.94 12.77
N CYS A 234 -4.86 -12.46 13.80
CA CYS A 234 -5.45 -13.34 14.82
C CYS A 234 -6.44 -14.36 14.23
N HIS A 235 -7.21 -13.98 13.20
CA HIS A 235 -8.10 -14.92 12.52
C HIS A 235 -7.32 -16.02 11.80
N TYR A 236 -6.31 -15.66 11.00
CA TYR A 236 -5.50 -16.65 10.27
C TYR A 236 -4.53 -17.44 11.15
N TRP A 237 -4.23 -16.93 12.34
CA TRP A 237 -3.39 -17.61 13.31
C TRP A 237 -4.18 -18.55 14.24
N ALA A 238 -5.52 -18.60 14.13
CA ALA A 238 -6.41 -19.27 15.09
C ALA A 238 -6.10 -20.77 15.30
N ASP A 239 -5.63 -21.47 14.28
CA ASP A 239 -5.30 -22.90 14.37
C ASP A 239 -3.88 -23.16 14.91
N SER A 240 -3.07 -22.12 15.13
CA SER A 240 -1.74 -22.26 15.72
C SER A 240 -1.81 -22.41 17.24
N LYS A 241 -0.99 -23.31 17.77
CA LYS A 241 -0.75 -23.41 19.23
C LYS A 241 -0.17 -22.12 19.82
N CYS A 242 0.49 -21.29 19.01
CA CYS A 242 1.07 -20.02 19.43
C CYS A 242 0.05 -18.90 19.60
N VAL A 243 -1.15 -19.00 19.00
CA VAL A 243 -2.19 -17.96 19.11
C VAL A 243 -2.64 -17.73 20.56
N ALA A 244 -2.59 -18.78 21.39
CA ALA A 244 -2.91 -18.69 22.81
C ALA A 244 -1.97 -17.74 23.58
N LYS A 245 -0.81 -17.40 23.00
CA LYS A 245 0.13 -16.41 23.55
C LYS A 245 -0.33 -14.98 23.26
N VAL A 246 -1.22 -14.75 22.28
CA VAL A 246 -1.79 -13.43 21.99
C VAL A 246 -2.83 -13.10 23.05
N ARG A 247 -2.44 -12.28 24.02
CA ARG A 247 -3.31 -11.93 25.15
C ARG A 247 -4.18 -10.72 24.87
N HIS A 248 -3.63 -9.75 24.15
CA HIS A 248 -4.29 -8.47 23.91
C HIS A 248 -4.01 -7.95 22.50
N VAL A 249 -5.05 -7.36 21.90
CA VAL A 249 -4.96 -6.58 20.67
C VAL A 249 -5.44 -5.16 20.99
N PHE A 250 -4.52 -4.20 20.97
CA PHE A 250 -4.80 -2.79 21.18
C PHE A 250 -4.95 -2.09 19.83
N THR A 251 -6.09 -1.43 19.61
CA THR A 251 -6.39 -0.74 18.35
C THR A 251 -6.55 0.74 18.57
N LEU A 252 -5.75 1.54 17.85
CA LEU A 252 -5.70 3.01 17.98
C LEU A 252 -6.25 3.63 16.70
N GLY A 253 -7.42 4.27 16.78
CA GLY A 253 -8.04 4.93 15.63
C GLY A 253 -8.41 3.98 14.47
N THR A 254 -8.61 2.70 14.75
CA THR A 254 -8.86 1.67 13.74
C THR A 254 -10.29 1.76 13.18
N PRO A 255 -10.47 1.85 11.85
CA PRO A 255 -11.78 1.95 11.22
C PRO A 255 -12.45 0.57 11.11
N HIS A 256 -12.89 0.00 12.24
CA HIS A 256 -13.47 -1.35 12.31
C HIS A 256 -14.70 -1.58 11.44
N ARG A 257 -15.42 -0.51 11.09
CA ARG A 257 -16.64 -0.53 10.27
C ARG A 257 -16.47 0.25 8.96
N GLY A 258 -15.22 0.51 8.57
CA GLY A 258 -14.91 1.40 7.47
C GLY A 258 -14.62 2.85 7.90
N ALA A 259 -14.08 3.64 6.97
CA ALA A 259 -13.81 5.06 7.16
C ALA A 259 -14.89 5.91 6.44
N PRO A 260 -15.68 6.74 7.16
CA PRO A 260 -16.76 7.54 6.56
C PRO A 260 -16.30 8.53 5.48
N LEU A 261 -15.06 9.03 5.57
CA LEU A 261 -14.52 10.01 4.63
C LEU A 261 -14.42 9.45 3.19
N GLU A 262 -14.19 8.14 3.07
CA GLU A 262 -14.16 7.45 1.78
C GLU A 262 -15.55 7.33 1.14
N GLN A 263 -16.62 7.31 1.93
CA GLN A 263 -18.01 7.25 1.44
C GLN A 263 -18.39 8.55 0.70
N VAL A 264 -17.86 9.70 1.15
CA VAL A 264 -18.08 11.01 0.49
C VAL A 264 -17.36 11.07 -0.85
N THR A 265 -16.10 10.63 -0.92
CA THR A 265 -15.36 10.56 -2.19
C THR A 265 -15.99 9.53 -3.14
N ASN A 266 -16.55 8.45 -2.62
CA ASN A 266 -17.31 7.48 -3.41
C ASN A 266 -18.61 8.06 -3.97
N ALA A 267 -19.38 8.80 -3.18
CA ALA A 267 -20.59 9.49 -3.67
C ALA A 267 -20.25 10.50 -4.77
N ALA A 268 -19.15 11.25 -4.62
CA ALA A 268 -18.64 12.15 -5.65
C ALA A 268 -18.19 11.38 -6.91
N THR A 269 -17.52 10.24 -6.74
CA THR A 269 -17.09 9.35 -7.84
C THR A 269 -18.30 8.78 -8.58
N ALA A 270 -19.31 8.29 -7.85
CA ALA A 270 -20.56 7.80 -8.40
C ALA A 270 -21.32 8.89 -9.17
N ALA A 271 -21.35 10.12 -8.65
CA ALA A 271 -21.94 11.27 -9.34
C ALA A 271 -21.17 11.60 -10.64
N LEU A 272 -19.84 11.62 -10.60
CA LEU A 272 -18.99 11.83 -11.78
C LEU A 272 -19.11 10.68 -12.80
N ALA A 273 -19.38 9.44 -12.37
CA ALA A 273 -19.58 8.31 -13.27
C ALA A 273 -20.90 8.36 -14.06
N ARG A 274 -21.87 9.20 -13.63
CA ARG A 274 -23.18 9.33 -14.31
C ARG A 274 -23.08 9.95 -15.70
N LEU A 275 -22.13 10.85 -15.92
CA LEU A 275 -21.96 11.53 -17.21
C LEU A 275 -20.75 10.98 -17.97
N PRO A 276 -20.87 10.66 -19.28
CA PRO A 276 -19.77 10.15 -20.08
C PRO A 276 -18.51 11.03 -20.06
N GLU A 277 -18.69 12.35 -19.93
CA GLU A 277 -17.60 13.33 -19.94
C GLU A 277 -16.80 13.29 -18.63
N THR A 278 -17.42 12.98 -17.49
CA THR A 278 -16.77 12.99 -16.17
C THR A 278 -16.38 11.60 -15.67
N ARG A 279 -16.79 10.53 -16.37
CA ARG A 279 -16.37 9.14 -16.09
C ARG A 279 -14.87 8.94 -15.97
N PRO A 280 -13.99 9.58 -16.78
CA PRO A 280 -12.55 9.39 -16.67
C PRO A 280 -11.99 9.98 -15.37
N LEU A 281 -12.55 11.10 -14.91
CA LEU A 281 -12.23 11.69 -13.61
C LEU A 281 -12.69 10.79 -12.46
N ALA A 282 -13.86 10.16 -12.60
CA ALA A 282 -14.32 9.14 -11.65
C ALA A 282 -13.37 7.92 -11.62
N LYS A 283 -12.94 7.41 -12.78
CA LYS A 283 -11.96 6.31 -12.86
C LYS A 283 -10.65 6.69 -12.17
N ALA A 284 -10.14 7.89 -12.41
CA ALA A 284 -8.90 8.40 -11.80
C ALA A 284 -9.01 8.47 -10.27
N LEU A 285 -10.14 8.96 -9.76
CA LEU A 285 -10.45 9.05 -8.32
C LEU A 285 -10.67 7.67 -7.67
N ASN A 286 -11.00 6.65 -8.47
CA ASN A 286 -11.17 5.27 -8.03
C ASN A 286 -9.90 4.41 -8.17
N ILE A 287 -8.78 4.96 -8.66
CA ILE A 287 -7.48 4.27 -8.61
C ILE A 287 -7.05 4.25 -7.15
N ARG A 288 -7.38 3.15 -6.49
CA ARG A 288 -7.10 2.91 -5.08
C ARG A 288 -6.55 1.50 -4.94
N SER A 289 -5.50 1.37 -4.16
CA SER A 289 -4.95 0.06 -3.81
C SER A 289 -6.00 -0.81 -3.13
N SER A 290 -5.82 -2.12 -3.25
CA SER A 290 -6.65 -3.13 -2.58
C SER A 290 -6.79 -2.88 -1.07
N GLY A 291 -5.73 -2.42 -0.39
CA GLY A 291 -5.78 -2.08 1.04
C GLY A 291 -6.70 -0.88 1.37
N ILE A 292 -6.79 0.13 0.49
CA ILE A 292 -7.75 1.24 0.66
C ILE A 292 -9.18 0.74 0.46
N LYS A 293 -9.41 -0.15 -0.50
CA LYS A 293 -10.73 -0.76 -0.73
C LYS A 293 -11.18 -1.60 0.46
N ASP A 294 -10.30 -2.38 1.07
CA ASP A 294 -10.63 -3.14 2.28
C ASP A 294 -10.89 -2.22 3.47
N LEU A 295 -10.12 -1.13 3.62
CA LEU A 295 -10.34 -0.10 4.64
C LEU A 295 -11.71 0.55 4.55
N ARG A 296 -12.27 0.71 3.36
CA ARG A 296 -13.61 1.28 3.14
C ARG A 296 -14.68 0.49 3.85
N TYR A 297 -14.55 -0.84 3.88
CA TYR A 297 -15.55 -1.75 4.44
C TYR A 297 -15.12 -2.39 5.77
N GLY A 298 -13.86 -2.25 6.15
CA GLY A 298 -13.28 -2.94 7.30
C GLY A 298 -13.12 -4.44 7.06
N TYR A 299 -12.84 -4.85 5.82
CA TYR A 299 -12.64 -6.26 5.45
C TYR A 299 -11.39 -6.84 6.12
N LEU A 300 -11.52 -8.08 6.58
CA LEU A 300 -10.47 -8.77 7.37
C LEU A 300 -10.07 -10.11 6.78
N VAL A 301 -10.95 -10.76 6.02
CA VAL A 301 -10.76 -12.12 5.51
C VAL A 301 -10.97 -12.14 4.00
N ASP A 302 -10.46 -13.17 3.33
CA ASP A 302 -10.50 -13.24 1.87
C ASP A 302 -11.92 -13.29 1.33
N GLU A 303 -12.81 -13.99 2.04
CA GLU A 303 -14.21 -14.17 1.68
C GLU A 303 -14.99 -12.84 1.62
N CYS A 304 -14.44 -11.76 2.20
CA CYS A 304 -15.04 -10.44 2.13
C CYS A 304 -14.86 -9.76 0.76
N TRP A 305 -13.85 -10.14 -0.03
CA TRP A 305 -13.51 -9.46 -1.28
C TRP A 305 -13.29 -10.40 -2.47
N VAL A 306 -12.90 -11.65 -2.22
CA VAL A 306 -12.84 -12.68 -3.27
C VAL A 306 -14.24 -12.87 -3.83
N ASP A 307 -14.36 -12.79 -5.15
CA ASP A 307 -15.63 -12.87 -5.90
C ASP A 307 -16.66 -11.78 -5.57
N GLN A 308 -16.26 -10.71 -4.87
CA GLN A 308 -17.10 -9.52 -4.67
C GLN A 308 -16.58 -8.34 -5.50
N ASP A 309 -17.52 -7.57 -6.07
CA ASP A 309 -17.16 -6.31 -6.72
C ASP A 309 -16.89 -5.24 -5.64
N CYS A 310 -15.64 -5.09 -5.22
CA CYS A 310 -15.24 -4.06 -4.27
C CYS A 310 -15.43 -2.62 -4.80
N ASP A 311 -15.60 -2.47 -6.12
CA ASP A 311 -15.91 -1.21 -6.79
C ASP A 311 -17.42 -1.00 -7.00
N ALA A 312 -18.26 -1.98 -6.67
CA ALA A 312 -19.71 -1.85 -6.74
C ALA A 312 -20.17 -0.71 -5.82
N TYR A 313 -20.90 0.23 -6.43
CA TYR A 313 -21.60 1.28 -5.72
C TYR A 313 -22.80 0.65 -5.01
N LEU A 314 -22.88 0.79 -3.68
CA LEU A 314 -24.15 0.66 -2.97
C LEU A 314 -25.14 1.72 -3.47
#